data_AF-A0A967ZD37-F1
#
_entry.id   AF-A0A967ZD37-F1
#
_cell.length_a   1.000
_cell.length_b   1.000
_cell.length_c   1.000
_cell.angle_alpha   90.00
_cell.angle_beta   90.00
_cell.angle_gamma   90.00
#
_symmetry.space_group_name_H-M   'P 1'
#
loop_
_entity.id
_entity.type
_entity.pdbx_description
1 polymer ?
#
loop_
_entity_poly.entity_id
_entity_poly.type
_entity_poly.pdbx_seq_one_letter_code
_entity_poly.pdbx_strand_id
1 'polypeptide(L)'
;MAERVQKVLANAGVGSRRQIEGWIKQGRVIIDGKPAQLGDRLSGNEKISVDGRAIRLPGVKRRRNYFLAYHKPAGEITSRADPEGRATIFDDIRPPPHGRWITVGRLDVSTSGLLLLTTDGELAHRLMHPSYEISRTYAVRLLGELTTEQRVVLLDGVALDDGVAHFD
;
A
#
# COMPACT_ATOMS: atom_id res chain seq x y z
N MET A 1 5.16 -8.42 -20.94
CA MET A 1 6.01 -7.24 -20.65
C MET A 1 6.82 -7.58 -19.40
N ALA A 2 8.13 -7.36 -19.40
CA ALA A 2 8.98 -7.79 -18.29
C ALA A 2 8.78 -6.90 -17.05
N GLU A 3 8.48 -7.50 -15.89
CA GLU A 3 8.24 -6.78 -14.64
C GLU A 3 9.38 -7.02 -13.64
N ARG A 4 9.69 -6.02 -12.80
CA ARG A 4 10.75 -6.16 -11.78
C ARG A 4 10.46 -7.32 -10.81
N VAL A 5 11.48 -8.10 -10.47
CA VAL A 5 11.38 -9.29 -9.60
C VAL A 5 10.63 -8.99 -8.29
N GLN A 6 10.99 -7.90 -7.61
CA GLN A 6 10.35 -7.52 -6.35
C GLN A 6 8.87 -7.15 -6.51
N LYS A 7 8.45 -6.63 -7.67
CA LYS A 7 7.04 -6.34 -7.96
C LYS A 7 6.27 -7.66 -8.13
N VAL A 8 6.80 -8.58 -8.92
CA VAL A 8 6.17 -9.86 -9.23
C VAL A 8 6.00 -10.70 -7.96
N LEU A 9 7.05 -10.82 -7.15
CA LEU A 9 7.03 -11.59 -5.90
C LEU A 9 6.14 -10.93 -4.84
N ALA A 10 6.13 -9.59 -4.74
CA ALA A 10 5.25 -8.90 -3.81
C ALA A 10 3.77 -9.08 -4.18
N ASN A 11 3.45 -9.07 -5.47
CA ASN A 11 2.10 -9.32 -5.98
C ASN A 11 1.69 -10.79 -5.79
N ALA A 12 2.64 -11.72 -5.78
CA ALA A 12 2.41 -13.13 -5.44
C ALA A 12 2.25 -13.37 -3.92
N GLY A 13 2.34 -12.32 -3.08
CA GLY A 13 2.18 -12.42 -1.63
C GLY A 13 3.43 -12.90 -0.88
N VAL A 14 4.58 -13.00 -1.54
CA VAL A 14 5.82 -13.55 -0.96
C VAL A 14 6.44 -12.60 0.09
N GLY A 15 6.21 -11.29 -0.03
CA GLY A 15 6.71 -10.29 0.91
C GLY A 15 6.41 -8.86 0.45
N SER A 16 6.88 -7.86 1.19
CA SER A 16 6.85 -6.48 0.70
C SER A 16 7.96 -6.26 -0.36
N ARG A 17 7.79 -5.26 -1.25
CA ARG A 17 8.81 -4.95 -2.27
C ARG A 17 10.19 -4.70 -1.64
N ARG A 18 10.25 -3.91 -0.57
CA ARG A 18 11.50 -3.59 0.16
C ARG A 18 12.12 -4.81 0.83
N GLN A 19 11.29 -5.67 1.42
CA GLN A 19 11.76 -6.92 2.02
C GLN A 19 12.38 -7.84 0.97
N ILE A 20 11.74 -7.96 -0.19
CA ILE A 20 12.25 -8.75 -1.32
C ILE A 20 13.54 -8.13 -1.88
N GLU A 21 13.64 -6.81 -1.99
CA GLU A 21 14.90 -6.15 -2.35
C GLU A 21 16.03 -6.46 -1.35
N GLY A 22 15.72 -6.52 -0.05
CA GLY A 22 16.65 -6.98 0.98
C GLY A 22 17.09 -8.43 0.75
N TRP A 23 16.16 -9.33 0.44
CA TRP A 23 16.47 -10.74 0.12
C TRP A 23 17.31 -10.89 -1.15
N ILE A 24 17.07 -10.06 -2.17
CA ILE A 24 17.88 -10.01 -3.39
C ILE A 24 19.31 -9.60 -3.04
N LYS A 25 19.50 -8.53 -2.25
CA LYS A 25 20.83 -8.10 -1.79
C LYS A 25 21.57 -9.19 -0.98
N GLN A 26 20.83 -10.03 -0.27
CA GLN A 26 21.36 -11.15 0.51
C GLN A 26 21.60 -12.42 -0.32
N GLY A 27 21.33 -12.42 -1.63
CA GLY A 27 21.48 -13.59 -2.50
C GLY A 27 20.46 -14.71 -2.24
N ARG A 28 19.38 -14.43 -1.51
CA ARG A 28 18.35 -15.41 -1.10
C ARG A 28 17.35 -15.73 -2.21
N VAL A 29 17.26 -14.86 -3.21
CA VAL A 29 16.36 -15.01 -4.36
C VAL A 29 17.15 -15.57 -5.53
N ILE A 30 16.72 -16.71 -6.06
CA ILE A 30 17.34 -17.39 -7.20
C ILE A 30 16.35 -17.42 -8.36
N ILE A 31 16.81 -17.03 -9.54
CA ILE A 31 16.09 -17.03 -10.81
C ILE A 31 16.84 -17.93 -11.78
N ASP A 32 16.20 -18.98 -12.28
CA ASP A 32 16.79 -19.97 -13.20
C ASP A 32 18.16 -20.51 -12.74
N GLY A 33 18.30 -20.72 -11.43
CA GLY A 33 19.51 -21.25 -10.81
C GLY A 33 20.60 -20.22 -10.53
N LYS A 34 20.39 -18.93 -10.82
CA LYS A 34 21.35 -17.84 -10.54
C LYS A 34 20.81 -16.86 -9.48
N PRO A 35 21.66 -16.31 -8.59
CA PRO A 35 21.24 -15.25 -7.68
C PRO A 35 20.70 -14.05 -8.44
N ALA A 36 19.54 -13.54 -8.01
CA ALA A 36 18.94 -12.34 -8.58
C ALA A 36 19.75 -11.08 -8.22
N GLN A 37 19.71 -10.08 -9.08
CA GLN A 37 20.26 -8.75 -8.86
C GLN A 37 19.15 -7.69 -8.75
N LEU A 38 19.45 -6.58 -8.08
CA LEU A 38 18.49 -5.48 -7.99
C LEU A 38 18.27 -4.85 -9.37
N GLY A 39 17.01 -4.82 -9.80
CA GLY A 39 16.62 -4.31 -11.11
C GLY A 39 16.26 -5.40 -12.10
N ASP A 40 16.58 -6.67 -11.79
CA ASP A 40 16.19 -7.82 -12.62
C ASP A 40 14.69 -7.83 -12.90
N ARG A 41 14.36 -8.28 -14.10
CA ARG A 41 12.98 -8.35 -14.60
C ARG A 41 12.64 -9.77 -15.03
N LEU A 42 11.40 -10.15 -14.82
CA LEU A 42 10.82 -11.45 -15.16
C LEU A 42 9.89 -11.29 -16.34
N SER A 43 10.00 -12.19 -17.31
CA SER A 43 9.12 -12.31 -18.46
C SER A 43 7.91 -13.22 -18.18
N GLY A 44 8.00 -14.08 -17.15
CA GLY A 44 6.91 -14.92 -16.64
C GLY A 44 7.15 -16.43 -16.75
N ASN A 45 8.25 -16.87 -17.38
CA ASN A 45 8.58 -18.28 -17.57
C ASN A 45 9.73 -18.76 -16.67
N GLU A 46 10.38 -17.85 -15.96
CA GLU A 46 11.54 -18.12 -15.12
C GLU A 46 11.16 -18.95 -13.89
N LYS A 47 12.04 -19.87 -13.48
CA LYS A 47 11.93 -20.64 -12.24
C LYS A 47 12.51 -19.82 -11.10
N ILE A 48 11.66 -19.46 -10.15
CA ILE A 48 12.07 -18.63 -9.01
C ILE A 48 12.04 -19.45 -7.73
N SER A 49 13.06 -19.27 -6.89
CA SER A 49 13.06 -19.76 -5.52
C SER A 49 13.55 -18.69 -4.55
N VAL A 50 13.03 -18.74 -3.33
CA VAL A 50 13.47 -17.90 -2.21
C VAL A 50 13.86 -18.84 -1.08
N ASP A 51 15.10 -18.73 -0.60
CA ASP A 51 15.66 -19.65 0.42
C ASP A 51 15.52 -21.14 0.04
N GLY A 52 15.74 -21.47 -1.23
CA GLY A 52 15.60 -22.83 -1.76
C GLY A 52 14.16 -23.31 -1.96
N ARG A 53 13.13 -22.55 -1.52
CA ARG A 53 11.73 -22.89 -1.75
C ARG A 53 11.25 -22.33 -3.09
N ALA A 54 10.84 -23.22 -3.99
CA ALA A 54 10.29 -22.83 -5.28
C ALA A 54 8.99 -22.01 -5.12
N ILE A 55 8.94 -20.84 -5.76
CA ILE A 55 7.79 -19.96 -5.78
C ILE A 55 6.99 -20.20 -7.05
N ARG A 56 5.78 -20.71 -6.91
CA ARG A 56 4.84 -20.80 -8.03
C ARG A 56 4.18 -19.44 -8.24
N LEU A 57 4.57 -18.75 -9.30
CA LEU A 57 3.87 -17.55 -9.71
C LEU A 57 2.54 -17.94 -10.38
N PRO A 58 1.38 -17.46 -9.88
CA PRO A 58 0.13 -17.63 -10.60
C PRO A 58 0.27 -16.95 -11.96
N GLY A 59 -0.01 -17.71 -13.03
CA GLY A 59 0.12 -17.26 -14.41
C GLY A 59 -0.56 -15.91 -14.63
N VAL A 60 0.12 -15.03 -15.35
CA VAL A 60 -0.25 -13.61 -15.56
C VAL A 60 -1.69 -13.43 -16.07
N LYS A 61 -2.28 -14.44 -16.73
CA LYS A 61 -3.59 -14.38 -17.39
C LYS A 61 -4.82 -14.50 -16.47
N ARG A 62 -4.70 -14.79 -15.16
CA ARG A 62 -5.87 -15.02 -14.27
C ARG A 62 -5.75 -14.38 -12.88
N ARG A 63 -5.11 -13.22 -12.76
CA ARG A 63 -5.13 -12.49 -11.48
C ARG A 63 -6.42 -11.71 -11.36
N ARG A 64 -7.43 -12.32 -10.72
CA ARG A 64 -8.62 -11.60 -10.28
C ARG A 64 -8.19 -10.63 -9.18
N ASN A 65 -8.45 -9.34 -9.39
CA ASN A 65 -8.18 -8.33 -8.38
C ASN A 65 -9.32 -8.30 -7.37
N TYR A 66 -8.97 -8.13 -6.10
CA TYR A 66 -9.91 -7.98 -5.01
C TYR A 66 -9.86 -6.56 -4.46
N PHE A 67 -10.99 -6.10 -3.96
CA PHE A 67 -11.18 -4.77 -3.39
C PHE A 67 -12.00 -4.91 -2.11
N LEU A 68 -11.65 -4.13 -1.11
CA LEU A 68 -12.33 -4.09 0.18
C LEU A 68 -12.50 -2.62 0.59
N ALA A 69 -13.74 -2.23 0.86
CA ALA A 69 -14.06 -1.01 1.56
C ALA A 69 -14.17 -1.34 3.06
N TYR A 70 -13.20 -0.88 3.85
CA TYR A 70 -13.14 -1.13 5.28
C TYR A 70 -13.53 0.14 6.03
N HIS A 71 -14.45 0.03 6.98
CA HIS A 71 -14.69 1.10 7.94
C HIS A 71 -13.69 0.93 9.09
N LYS A 72 -12.56 1.62 9.00
CA LYS A 72 -11.51 1.58 10.01
C LYS A 72 -12.01 2.26 11.30
N PRO A 73 -12.00 1.58 12.46
CA PRO A 73 -12.25 2.23 13.74
C PRO A 73 -11.04 3.09 14.19
N ALA A 74 -11.29 4.00 15.12
CA ALA A 74 -10.20 4.65 15.84
C ALA A 74 -9.51 3.62 16.77
N GLY A 75 -8.22 3.80 17.03
CA GLY A 75 -7.37 2.92 17.84
C GLY A 75 -6.49 1.96 17.05
N GLU A 76 -6.78 1.72 15.77
CA GLU A 76 -5.98 0.85 14.90
C GLU A 76 -4.93 1.61 14.09
N ILE A 77 -3.77 0.99 13.88
CA ILE A 77 -2.71 1.49 13.00
C ILE A 77 -2.89 0.99 11.58
N THR A 78 -2.74 1.89 10.61
CA THR A 78 -2.65 1.55 9.18
C THR A 78 -1.24 1.08 8.80
N SER A 79 -0.77 -0.04 9.35
CA SER A 79 0.54 -0.64 9.07
C SER A 79 0.48 -2.17 9.15
N ARG A 80 1.36 -2.86 8.44
CA ARG A 80 1.48 -4.34 8.48
C ARG A 80 2.26 -4.86 9.68
N ALA A 81 3.08 -4.01 10.27
CA ALA A 81 3.88 -4.34 11.43
C ALA A 81 4.03 -3.05 12.23
N ASP A 82 3.69 -3.12 13.51
CA ASP A 82 3.92 -2.05 14.46
C ASP A 82 5.02 -2.50 15.43
N PRO A 83 6.16 -1.78 15.54
CA PRO A 83 7.24 -2.14 16.47
C PRO A 83 6.82 -2.16 17.94
N GLU A 84 5.79 -1.38 18.30
CA GLU A 84 5.25 -1.27 19.66
C GLU A 84 4.14 -2.30 19.96
N GLY A 85 3.76 -3.13 18.98
CA GLY A 85 2.77 -4.19 19.15
C GLY A 85 1.32 -3.69 19.29
N ARG A 86 1.01 -2.48 18.83
CA ARG A 86 -0.36 -1.95 18.83
C ARG A 86 -1.21 -2.65 17.77
N ALA A 87 -2.53 -2.63 17.97
CA ALA A 87 -3.50 -3.23 17.06
C ALA A 87 -3.40 -2.63 15.65
N THR A 88 -3.46 -3.50 14.65
CA THR A 88 -3.40 -3.13 13.24
C THR A 88 -4.71 -3.43 12.55
N ILE A 89 -5.02 -2.69 11.48
CA ILE A 89 -6.18 -2.99 10.64
C ILE A 89 -6.18 -4.43 10.08
N PHE A 90 -5.03 -5.09 10.05
CA PHE A 90 -4.90 -6.43 9.47
C PHE A 90 -5.25 -7.54 10.46
N ASP A 91 -5.46 -7.20 11.73
CA ASP A 91 -5.85 -8.16 12.77
C ASP A 91 -7.30 -8.61 12.54
N ASP A 92 -8.17 -7.69 12.11
CA ASP A 92 -9.60 -7.93 11.88
C ASP A 92 -9.97 -8.17 10.40
N ILE A 93 -9.04 -7.93 9.47
CA ILE A 93 -9.28 -8.12 8.03
C ILE A 93 -8.82 -9.51 7.58
N ARG A 94 -9.79 -10.31 7.12
CA ARG A 94 -9.48 -11.62 6.49
C ARG A 94 -8.54 -11.46 5.29
N PRO A 95 -7.53 -12.33 5.12
CA PRO A 95 -6.65 -12.31 3.94
C PRO A 95 -7.43 -12.44 2.62
N PRO A 96 -6.95 -11.83 1.52
CA PRO A 96 -7.60 -12.00 0.22
C PRO A 96 -7.36 -13.42 -0.30
N PRO A 97 -8.22 -13.93 -1.21
CA PRO A 97 -8.04 -15.27 -1.77
C PRO A 97 -6.69 -15.48 -2.46
N HIS A 98 -6.15 -14.43 -3.07
CA HIS A 98 -4.82 -14.43 -3.70
C HIS A 98 -4.09 -13.11 -3.45
N GLY A 99 -2.76 -13.19 -3.38
CA GLY A 99 -1.91 -12.03 -3.19
C GLY A 99 -1.98 -11.49 -1.77
N ARG A 100 -1.97 -10.17 -1.62
CA ARG A 100 -1.96 -9.50 -0.31
C ARG A 100 -2.73 -8.18 -0.38
N TRP A 101 -3.36 -7.78 0.72
CA TRP A 101 -3.99 -6.46 0.82
C TRP A 101 -2.97 -5.32 0.76
N ILE A 102 -3.24 -4.33 -0.07
CA ILE A 102 -2.50 -3.08 -0.18
C ILE A 102 -3.48 -1.98 0.21
N THR A 103 -3.13 -1.17 1.21
CA THR A 103 -3.95 -0.03 1.61
C THR A 103 -3.84 1.09 0.58
N VAL A 104 -4.96 1.76 0.33
CA VAL A 104 -5.00 3.00 -0.43
C VAL A 104 -4.89 4.14 0.57
N GLY A 105 -3.66 4.62 0.76
CA GLY A 105 -3.32 5.63 1.74
C GLY A 105 -3.25 5.06 3.15
N ARG A 106 -3.33 5.97 4.12
CA ARG A 106 -3.35 5.67 5.56
C ARG A 106 -4.34 6.60 6.24
N LEU A 107 -4.99 6.09 7.28
CA LEU A 107 -5.68 6.90 8.27
C LEU A 107 -4.89 6.82 9.58
N ASP A 108 -4.86 7.94 10.30
CA ASP A 108 -4.22 8.01 11.62
C ASP A 108 -4.91 7.12 12.63
N VAL A 109 -4.22 6.85 13.74
CA VAL A 109 -4.74 6.00 14.83
C VAL A 109 -6.03 6.57 15.39
N SER A 110 -6.11 7.88 15.59
CA SER A 110 -7.30 8.57 16.11
C SER A 110 -8.42 8.75 15.09
N THR A 111 -8.20 8.42 13.82
CA THR A 111 -9.14 8.67 12.73
C THR A 111 -9.92 7.40 12.37
N SER A 112 -11.25 7.53 12.32
CA SER A 112 -12.17 6.50 11.83
C SER A 112 -12.69 6.85 10.44
N GLY A 113 -13.05 5.83 9.65
CA GLY A 113 -13.75 6.03 8.39
C GLY A 113 -13.34 5.07 7.28
N LEU A 114 -13.60 5.47 6.05
CA LEU A 114 -13.35 4.63 4.88
C LEU A 114 -11.85 4.47 4.63
N LEU A 115 -11.39 3.22 4.63
CA LEU A 115 -10.09 2.82 4.13
C LEU A 115 -10.29 1.78 3.02
N LEU A 116 -9.75 2.06 1.83
CA LEU A 116 -9.80 1.12 0.72
C LEU A 116 -8.57 0.19 0.78
N LEU A 117 -8.79 -1.09 0.51
CA LEU A 117 -7.74 -2.08 0.31
C LEU A 117 -7.93 -2.77 -1.03
N THR A 118 -6.82 -3.10 -1.70
CA THR A 118 -6.85 -3.84 -2.96
C THR A 118 -5.67 -4.80 -3.07
N THR A 119 -5.81 -5.84 -3.87
CA THR A 119 -4.67 -6.67 -4.29
C THR A 119 -3.94 -6.11 -5.51
N ASP A 120 -4.48 -5.06 -6.14
CA ASP A 120 -3.88 -4.41 -7.31
C ASP A 120 -3.00 -3.23 -6.88
N GLY A 121 -1.68 -3.45 -6.91
CA GLY A 121 -0.72 -2.41 -6.56
C GLY A 121 -0.65 -1.24 -7.54
N GLU A 122 -1.07 -1.43 -8.79
CA GLU A 122 -1.13 -0.34 -9.78
C GLU A 122 -2.33 0.56 -9.49
N LEU A 123 -3.49 -0.02 -9.22
CA LEU A 123 -4.66 0.77 -8.81
C LEU A 123 -4.39 1.49 -7.48
N ALA A 124 -3.81 0.80 -6.49
CA ALA A 124 -3.48 1.42 -5.21
C ALA A 124 -2.56 2.65 -5.41
N HIS A 125 -1.54 2.53 -6.27
CA HIS A 125 -0.67 3.65 -6.62
C HIS A 125 -1.45 4.80 -7.25
N ARG A 126 -2.31 4.53 -8.24
CA ARG A 126 -3.11 5.58 -8.90
C ARG A 126 -4.06 6.29 -7.94
N LEU A 127 -4.70 5.55 -7.05
CA LEU A 127 -5.62 6.12 -6.06
C LEU A 127 -4.89 6.92 -4.97
N MET A 128 -3.61 6.66 -4.73
CA MET A 128 -2.79 7.39 -3.73
C MET A 128 -2.04 8.57 -4.32
N HIS A 129 -1.53 8.45 -5.54
CA HIS A 129 -0.57 9.40 -6.07
C HIS A 129 -1.23 10.77 -6.34
N PRO A 130 -0.66 11.89 -5.83
CA PRO A 130 -1.30 13.21 -5.92
C PRO A 130 -1.62 13.67 -7.34
N SER A 131 -0.83 13.27 -8.34
CA SER A 131 -1.05 13.66 -9.75
C SER A 131 -2.36 13.19 -10.36
N TYR A 132 -3.09 12.30 -9.70
CA TYR A 132 -4.41 11.85 -10.17
C TYR A 132 -5.55 12.63 -9.52
N GLU A 133 -5.26 13.54 -8.59
CA GLU A 133 -6.21 14.51 -8.02
C GLU A 133 -7.53 13.86 -7.52
N ILE A 134 -7.41 12.62 -7.02
CA ILE A 134 -8.54 11.91 -6.46
C ILE A 134 -8.95 12.64 -5.17
N SER A 135 -10.21 13.07 -5.08
CA SER A 135 -10.72 13.77 -3.91
C SER A 135 -10.84 12.84 -2.69
N ARG A 136 -10.57 13.40 -1.50
CA ARG A 136 -10.79 12.72 -0.22
C ARG A 136 -11.61 13.65 0.66
N THR A 137 -12.79 13.19 1.05
CA THR A 137 -13.74 13.99 1.84
C THR A 137 -13.73 13.52 3.29
N TYR A 138 -13.62 14.46 4.22
CA TYR A 138 -13.65 14.21 5.66
C TYR A 138 -14.81 14.97 6.30
N ALA A 139 -15.48 14.32 7.25
CA ALA A 139 -16.38 14.99 8.17
C ALA A 139 -15.59 15.32 9.45
N VAL A 140 -15.41 16.61 9.73
CA VAL A 140 -14.62 17.10 10.86
C VAL A 140 -15.51 17.83 11.84
N ARG A 141 -15.37 17.53 13.13
CA ARG A 141 -16.02 18.27 14.22
C ARG A 141 -14.98 19.09 14.96
N LEU A 142 -15.24 20.38 15.08
CA LEU A 142 -14.35 21.34 15.74
C LEU A 142 -14.79 21.56 17.19
N LEU A 143 -13.84 21.96 18.04
CA LEU A 143 -14.13 22.54 19.35
C LEU A 143 -14.21 24.06 19.18
N GLY A 144 -15.41 24.62 19.30
CA GLY A 144 -15.70 26.02 18.99
C GLY A 144 -16.41 26.18 17.65
N GLU A 145 -16.50 27.42 17.17
CA GLU A 145 -17.15 27.77 15.91
C GLU A 145 -16.11 28.14 14.86
N LEU A 146 -16.37 27.72 13.62
CA LEU A 146 -15.57 28.15 12.46
C LEU A 146 -16.06 29.53 12.02
N THR A 147 -15.27 30.57 12.26
CA THR A 147 -15.64 31.91 11.81
C THR A 147 -15.51 32.05 10.29
N THR A 148 -16.19 33.03 9.72
CA THR A 148 -16.12 33.33 8.28
C THR A 148 -14.69 33.65 7.85
N GLU A 149 -13.94 34.40 8.67
CA GLU A 149 -12.56 34.78 8.41
C GLU A 149 -11.64 33.55 8.39
N GLN A 150 -11.80 32.65 9.36
CA GLN A 150 -11.05 31.38 9.38
C GLN A 150 -11.38 30.51 8.17
N ARG A 151 -12.65 30.47 7.75
CA ARG A 151 -13.06 29.73 6.55
C ARG A 151 -12.38 30.27 5.29
N VAL A 152 -12.32 31.60 5.12
CA VAL A 152 -11.63 32.23 3.98
C VAL A 152 -10.16 31.86 3.97
N VAL A 153 -9.47 31.96 5.12
CA VAL A 153 -8.06 31.59 5.25
C VAL A 153 -7.82 30.11 4.88
N LEU A 154 -8.71 29.21 5.29
CA LEU A 154 -8.61 27.78 4.96
C LEU A 154 -8.84 27.48 3.46
N LEU A 155 -9.59 28.32 2.75
CA LEU A 155 -9.84 28.20 1.30
C LEU A 155 -8.75 28.88 0.45
N ASP A 156 -8.22 30.02 0.91
CA ASP A 156 -7.15 30.75 0.22
C ASP A 156 -5.78 30.06 0.40
N GLY A 157 -5.60 29.35 1.51
CA GLY A 157 -4.44 28.52 1.81
C GLY A 157 -3.70 28.95 3.08
N VAL A 158 -3.22 27.94 3.80
CA VAL A 158 -2.47 28.06 5.05
C VAL A 158 -1.06 27.55 4.87
N ALA A 159 -0.08 28.26 5.45
CA ALA A 159 1.30 27.81 5.50
C ALA A 159 1.49 26.75 6.59
N LEU A 160 2.00 25.59 6.21
CA LEU A 160 2.43 24.50 7.07
C LEU A 160 3.94 24.32 6.93
N ASP A 161 4.54 23.52 7.81
CA ASP A 161 5.99 23.26 7.80
C ASP A 161 6.50 22.63 6.49
N ASP A 162 5.63 21.93 5.76
CA ASP A 162 5.93 21.21 4.51
C ASP A 162 5.38 21.91 3.25
N GLY A 163 4.76 23.09 3.40
CA GLY A 163 4.27 23.89 2.27
C GLY A 163 2.93 24.55 2.52
N VAL A 164 2.36 25.16 1.48
CA VAL A 164 1.01 25.75 1.55
C VAL A 164 -0.03 24.69 1.21
N ALA A 165 -1.12 24.63 1.98
CA ALA A 165 -2.26 23.74 1.76
C ALA A 165 -3.57 24.52 1.83
N HIS A 166 -4.58 24.11 1.06
CA HIS A 166 -5.93 24.67 1.08
C HIS A 166 -6.98 23.57 0.97
N PHE A 167 -8.22 23.88 1.33
CA PHE A 167 -9.36 23.04 1.00
C PHE A 167 -9.90 23.38 -0.40
N ASP A 168 -10.52 22.40 -1.05
CA ASP A 168 -11.26 22.57 -2.32
C ASP A 168 -12.74 22.93 -2.07
#